data_AF-A0A182RJU3-F1
#
_entry.id   AF-A0A182RJU3-F1
#
_cell.length_a   1.000
_cell.length_b   1.000
_cell.length_c   1.000
_cell.angle_alpha   90.00
_cell.angle_beta   90.00
_cell.angle_gamma   90.00
#
_symmetry.space_group_name_H-M   'P 1'
#
loop_
_entity.id
_entity.type
_entity.pdbx_description
1 polymer ?
#
loop_
_entity_poly.entity_id
_entity_poly.type
_entity_poly.pdbx_seq_one_letter_code
_entity_poly.pdbx_strand_id
1 'polypeptide(L)'
;MDHKAEPKEKIVNTIADTSFLPECWSDDRRMGILLAEFRPRQLNAASYDAKMKFWKDLIHSFCKASGSSVISISGLKEQFRRKGTVPYCLQTVLLDMLAKRELCKEGQLKVEQHTGPFGFNLWTAKQLIKAPLLWGYEVVLGSVTGTVNINENENFIVVAVAQQHAKTIERTIMERELYNKLLQYEDLVDLFNKTSSITRHGVEQALALLETCNRLTKQIIVCGGTSTVFIKFAGVNTVAQPITNIEKCIYELEQSENRLMKDITTVEQNISQTMNMVREYITDGRKQMAKTYLKKKKYSKKICNKKLTLWKTCRGFC
;
A
#
# COMPACT_ATOMS: atom_id res chain seq x y z
N MET A 1 13.48 38.50 -25.89
CA MET A 1 12.93 37.13 -26.03
C MET A 1 13.77 36.25 -25.13
N ASP A 2 13.43 36.24 -23.84
CA ASP A 2 14.18 35.55 -22.80
C ASP A 2 13.55 34.17 -22.58
N HIS A 3 14.24 33.13 -23.05
CA HIS A 3 13.89 31.75 -22.73
C HIS A 3 14.37 31.43 -21.31
N LYS A 4 13.42 31.51 -20.38
CA LYS A 4 13.56 31.10 -18.98
C LYS A 4 13.65 29.57 -18.94
N ALA A 5 14.83 29.04 -18.63
CA ALA A 5 15.05 27.61 -18.41
C ALA A 5 14.32 27.16 -17.14
N GLU A 6 13.44 26.17 -17.28
CA GLU A 6 12.80 25.48 -16.16
C GLU A 6 13.82 24.62 -15.39
N PRO A 7 13.72 24.55 -14.05
CA PRO A 7 14.64 23.77 -13.24
C PRO A 7 14.31 22.28 -13.35
N LYS A 8 15.26 21.51 -13.87
CA LYS A 8 15.22 20.05 -13.90
C LYS A 8 15.04 19.49 -12.48
N GLU A 9 13.95 18.77 -12.27
CA GLU A 9 13.73 17.97 -11.07
C GLU A 9 14.92 17.06 -10.82
N LYS A 10 15.47 17.16 -9.60
CA LYS A 10 16.53 16.27 -9.14
C LYS A 10 15.92 14.89 -8.92
N ILE A 11 16.19 13.98 -9.86
CA ILE A 11 15.98 12.55 -9.69
C ILE A 11 16.79 12.12 -8.46
N VAL A 12 16.09 11.83 -7.37
CA VAL A 12 16.67 11.18 -6.21
C VAL A 12 17.02 9.77 -6.65
N ASN A 13 18.29 9.54 -6.98
CA ASN A 13 18.83 8.20 -7.14
C ASN A 13 18.80 7.51 -5.79
N THR A 14 17.71 6.81 -5.50
CA THR A 14 17.65 5.80 -4.45
C THR A 14 18.70 4.74 -4.82
N ILE A 15 19.77 4.65 -4.02
CA ILE A 15 20.75 3.58 -4.13
C ILE A 15 19.96 2.27 -4.03
N ALA A 16 19.88 1.53 -5.14
CA ALA A 16 19.18 0.26 -5.17
C ALA A 16 19.86 -0.67 -4.18
N ASP A 17 19.12 -1.06 -3.13
CA ASP A 17 19.58 -2.09 -2.20
C ASP A 17 19.85 -3.36 -3.01
N THR A 18 21.12 -3.73 -3.10
CA THR A 18 21.59 -4.92 -3.85
C THR A 18 21.85 -6.10 -2.94
N SER A 19 21.52 -5.99 -1.65
CA SER A 19 21.78 -7.03 -0.64
C SER A 19 21.09 -8.37 -0.93
N PHE A 20 20.04 -8.37 -1.75
CA PHE A 20 19.32 -9.58 -2.15
C PHE A 20 19.98 -10.36 -3.29
N LEU A 21 21.01 -9.81 -3.94
CA LEU A 21 21.67 -10.46 -5.05
C LEU A 21 22.54 -11.64 -4.56
N PRO A 22 22.52 -12.80 -5.24
CA PRO A 22 23.27 -13.97 -4.82
C PRO A 22 24.78 -13.77 -5.04
N GLU A 23 25.63 -14.48 -4.30
CA GLU A 23 27.10 -14.38 -4.42
C GLU A 23 27.60 -14.62 -5.85
N CYS A 24 26.97 -15.55 -6.57
CA CYS A 24 27.30 -15.84 -7.95
C CYS A 24 26.92 -14.73 -8.94
N TRP A 25 26.26 -13.65 -8.48
CA TRP A 25 25.88 -12.52 -9.31
C TRP A 25 27.08 -11.77 -9.88
N SER A 26 28.28 -11.92 -9.31
CA SER A 26 29.53 -11.35 -9.85
C SER A 26 30.21 -12.23 -10.89
N ASP A 27 29.90 -13.54 -10.95
CA ASP A 27 30.50 -14.48 -11.90
C ASP A 27 29.93 -14.27 -13.31
N ASP A 28 30.75 -13.77 -14.24
CA ASP A 28 30.38 -13.49 -15.62
C ASP A 28 29.98 -14.75 -16.40
N ARG A 29 30.72 -15.85 -16.21
CA ARG A 29 30.48 -17.09 -16.95
C ARG A 29 29.17 -17.71 -16.51
N ARG A 30 28.94 -17.78 -15.20
CA ARG A 30 27.72 -18.36 -14.64
C ARG A 30 26.50 -17.52 -14.98
N MET A 31 26.57 -16.20 -14.87
CA MET A 31 25.40 -15.37 -15.19
C MET A 31 25.12 -15.27 -16.68
N GLY A 32 26.11 -15.40 -17.56
CA GLY A 32 25.84 -15.54 -19.00
C GLY A 32 24.89 -16.70 -19.30
N ILE A 33 25.07 -17.83 -18.61
CA ILE A 33 24.18 -19.00 -18.73
C ILE A 33 22.82 -18.74 -18.06
N LEU A 34 22.80 -18.09 -16.90
CA LEU A 34 21.57 -17.84 -16.15
C LEU A 34 20.67 -16.79 -16.81
N LEU A 35 21.22 -15.78 -17.50
CA LEU A 35 20.47 -14.74 -18.20
C LEU A 35 19.93 -15.19 -19.57
N ALA A 36 20.55 -16.19 -20.21
CA ALA A 36 20.11 -16.70 -21.51
C ALA A 36 18.71 -17.34 -21.47
N GLU A 37 18.16 -17.75 -22.61
CA GLU A 37 16.90 -18.52 -22.67
C GLU A 37 17.05 -19.92 -22.02
N PHE A 38 15.93 -20.59 -21.78
CA PHE A 38 15.94 -21.99 -21.37
C PHE A 38 16.20 -22.90 -22.58
N ARG A 39 17.10 -23.88 -22.42
CA ARG A 39 17.19 -24.99 -23.36
C ARG A 39 16.06 -25.99 -23.07
N PRO A 40 15.62 -26.79 -24.07
CA PRO A 40 14.63 -27.84 -23.85
C PRO A 40 15.01 -28.74 -22.67
N ARG A 41 14.08 -28.94 -21.74
CA ARG A 41 14.31 -29.69 -20.49
C ARG A 41 14.81 -31.12 -20.75
N GLN A 42 14.43 -31.72 -21.88
CA GLN A 42 14.82 -33.07 -22.29
C GLN A 42 16.33 -33.21 -22.50
N LEU A 43 17.03 -32.12 -22.87
CA LEU A 43 18.47 -32.15 -23.09
C LEU A 43 19.26 -32.19 -21.78
N ASN A 44 18.75 -31.53 -20.74
CA ASN A 44 19.37 -31.51 -19.41
C ASN A 44 18.38 -31.04 -18.34
N ALA A 45 17.65 -31.98 -17.74
CA ALA A 45 16.64 -31.66 -16.73
C ALA A 45 17.26 -31.02 -15.48
N ALA A 46 18.42 -31.51 -15.03
CA ALA A 46 19.09 -31.00 -13.83
C ALA A 46 19.49 -29.52 -13.97
N SER A 47 20.07 -29.14 -15.11
CA SER A 47 20.46 -27.74 -15.37
C SER A 47 19.25 -26.83 -15.56
N TYR A 48 18.20 -27.33 -16.22
CA TYR A 48 16.93 -26.61 -16.33
C TYR A 48 16.33 -26.33 -14.95
N ASP A 49 16.17 -27.37 -14.13
CA ASP A 49 15.52 -27.27 -12.83
C ASP A 49 16.35 -26.41 -11.86
N ALA A 50 17.68 -26.50 -11.91
CA ALA A 50 18.57 -25.63 -11.13
C ALA A 50 18.44 -24.15 -11.52
N LYS A 51 18.38 -23.84 -12.82
CA LYS A 51 18.17 -22.47 -13.33
C LYS A 51 16.79 -21.95 -12.96
N MET A 52 15.75 -22.78 -13.06
CA MET A 52 14.39 -22.44 -12.65
C MET A 52 14.34 -22.09 -11.16
N LYS A 53 14.92 -22.96 -10.31
CA LYS A 53 15.01 -22.72 -8.87
C LYS A 53 15.75 -21.43 -8.54
N PHE A 54 16.90 -21.19 -9.17
CA PHE A 54 17.68 -19.96 -8.99
C PHE A 54 16.83 -18.70 -9.21
N TRP A 55 16.09 -18.63 -10.33
CA TRP A 55 15.30 -17.44 -10.65
C TRP A 55 14.11 -17.26 -9.71
N LYS A 56 13.43 -18.35 -9.31
CA LYS A 56 12.36 -18.28 -8.31
C LYS A 56 12.91 -17.76 -6.97
N ASP A 57 13.99 -18.33 -6.48
CA ASP A 57 14.61 -17.91 -5.22
C ASP A 57 15.03 -16.43 -5.26
N LEU A 58 15.58 -15.98 -6.39
CA LEU A 58 15.98 -14.60 -6.58
C LEU A 58 14.77 -13.64 -6.63
N ILE A 59 13.70 -14.00 -7.33
CA ILE A 59 12.44 -13.22 -7.34
C ILE A 59 11.88 -13.11 -5.91
N HIS A 60 11.83 -14.20 -5.16
CA HIS A 60 11.39 -14.17 -3.77
C HIS A 60 12.27 -13.27 -2.89
N SER A 61 13.60 -13.33 -3.06
CA SER A 61 14.55 -12.51 -2.31
C SER A 61 14.39 -11.03 -2.65
N PHE A 62 14.22 -10.72 -3.94
CA PHE A 62 13.93 -9.37 -4.42
C PHE A 62 12.63 -8.83 -3.80
N CYS A 63 11.53 -9.59 -3.82
CA CYS A 63 10.26 -9.16 -3.24
C CYS A 63 10.35 -8.89 -1.72
N LYS A 64 11.14 -9.69 -0.99
CA LYS A 64 11.38 -9.47 0.44
C LYS A 64 12.17 -8.18 0.69
N ALA A 65 13.21 -7.94 -0.11
CA ALA A 65 14.06 -6.75 0.03
C ALA A 65 13.33 -5.47 -0.42
N SER A 66 12.54 -5.54 -1.50
CA SER A 66 11.74 -4.42 -1.99
C SER A 66 10.50 -4.16 -1.13
N GLY A 67 10.14 -5.08 -0.23
CA GLY A 67 8.95 -4.95 0.60
C GLY A 67 7.65 -5.00 -0.18
N SER A 68 7.65 -5.60 -1.37
CA SER A 68 6.49 -5.71 -2.25
C SER A 68 6.37 -7.15 -2.75
N SER A 69 5.14 -7.66 -2.82
CA SER A 69 4.86 -8.94 -3.47
C SER A 69 4.53 -8.78 -4.96
N VAL A 70 4.49 -7.56 -5.49
CA VAL A 70 4.09 -7.26 -6.87
C VAL A 70 5.32 -7.23 -7.77
N ILE A 71 5.26 -7.94 -8.90
CA ILE A 71 6.32 -8.03 -9.91
C ILE A 71 5.74 -7.93 -11.32
N SER A 72 6.56 -7.53 -12.28
CA SER A 72 6.29 -7.62 -13.72
C SER A 72 7.54 -8.10 -14.45
N ILE A 73 7.41 -8.64 -15.67
CA ILE A 73 8.59 -9.07 -16.44
C ILE A 73 9.48 -7.86 -16.75
N SER A 74 8.88 -6.74 -17.17
CA SER A 74 9.63 -5.51 -17.49
C SER A 74 10.35 -4.96 -16.25
N GLY A 75 9.69 -4.95 -15.10
CA GLY A 75 10.31 -4.53 -13.83
C GLY A 75 11.45 -5.44 -13.41
N LEU A 76 11.28 -6.77 -13.51
CA LEU A 76 12.34 -7.72 -13.19
C LEU A 76 13.51 -7.64 -14.18
N LYS A 77 13.26 -7.42 -15.48
CA LYS A 77 14.32 -7.23 -16.48
C LYS A 77 15.18 -6.02 -16.16
N GLU A 78 14.56 -4.91 -15.76
CA GLU A 78 15.30 -3.72 -15.39
C GLU A 78 16.08 -3.91 -14.09
N GLN A 79 15.44 -4.49 -13.07
CA GLN A 79 16.10 -4.73 -11.79
C GLN A 79 17.26 -5.71 -11.88
N PHE A 80 17.15 -6.72 -12.75
CA PHE A 80 18.16 -7.76 -12.94
C PHE A 80 19.05 -7.50 -14.15
N ARG A 81 19.04 -6.26 -14.68
CA ARG A 81 19.93 -5.85 -15.76
C ARG A 81 21.37 -5.90 -15.28
N ARG A 82 22.21 -6.65 -15.99
CA ARG A 82 23.64 -6.79 -15.68
C ARG A 82 24.45 -6.52 -16.93
N LYS A 83 25.39 -5.57 -16.86
CA LYS A 83 26.32 -5.23 -17.95
C LYS A 83 25.61 -5.00 -19.30
N GLY A 84 24.43 -4.38 -19.27
CA GLY A 84 23.59 -4.12 -20.45
C GLY A 84 22.70 -5.29 -20.89
N THR A 85 22.87 -6.50 -20.32
CA THR A 85 22.06 -7.68 -20.61
C THR A 85 20.93 -7.82 -19.60
N VAL A 86 19.73 -8.17 -20.08
CA VAL A 86 18.57 -8.52 -19.24
C VAL A 86 18.36 -10.02 -19.23
N PRO A 87 17.65 -10.60 -18.24
CA PRO A 87 17.38 -12.02 -18.23
C PRO A 87 16.28 -12.37 -19.25
N TYR A 88 16.64 -13.04 -20.33
CA TYR A 88 15.73 -13.48 -21.40
C TYR A 88 14.81 -14.62 -20.97
N CYS A 89 15.19 -15.37 -19.94
CA CYS A 89 14.43 -16.51 -19.44
C CYS A 89 13.20 -16.18 -18.57
N LEU A 90 12.99 -14.91 -18.19
CA LEU A 90 11.96 -14.54 -17.20
C LEU A 90 10.54 -14.95 -17.62
N GLN A 91 10.21 -14.89 -18.91
CA GLN A 91 8.91 -15.33 -19.40
C GLN A 91 8.65 -16.82 -19.07
N THR A 92 9.62 -17.69 -19.32
CA THR A 92 9.53 -19.12 -18.98
C THR A 92 9.40 -19.33 -17.47
N VAL A 93 10.12 -18.55 -16.66
CA VAL A 93 10.04 -18.63 -15.19
C VAL A 93 8.64 -18.28 -14.71
N LEU A 94 8.09 -17.14 -15.14
CA LEU A 94 6.77 -16.70 -14.70
C LEU A 94 5.65 -17.63 -15.20
N LEU A 95 5.76 -18.18 -16.41
CA LEU A 95 4.83 -19.21 -16.90
C LEU A 95 4.83 -20.46 -16.00
N ASP A 96 6.01 -20.95 -15.61
CA ASP A 96 6.12 -22.08 -14.69
C ASP A 96 5.54 -21.76 -13.30
N MET A 97 5.82 -20.56 -12.78
CA MET A 97 5.27 -20.11 -11.49
C MET A 97 3.74 -19.93 -11.53
N LEU A 98 3.17 -19.41 -12.63
CA LEU A 98 1.72 -19.31 -12.84
C LEU A 98 1.08 -20.70 -12.92
N ALA A 99 1.66 -21.63 -13.70
CA ALA A 99 1.17 -23.00 -13.81
C ALA A 99 1.16 -23.73 -12.46
N LYS A 100 2.13 -23.42 -11.58
CA LYS A 100 2.24 -23.94 -10.21
C LYS A 100 1.49 -23.13 -9.15
N ARG A 101 0.78 -22.07 -9.54
CA ARG A 101 0.03 -21.16 -8.65
C ARG A 101 0.88 -20.49 -7.58
N GLU A 102 2.14 -20.27 -7.89
CA GLU A 102 3.07 -19.46 -7.08
C GLU A 102 2.88 -17.95 -7.39
N LEU A 103 2.29 -17.65 -8.55
CA LEU A 103 1.86 -16.33 -8.98
C LEU A 103 0.35 -16.28 -9.24
N CYS A 104 -0.24 -15.10 -9.06
CA CYS A 104 -1.55 -14.76 -9.58
C CYS A 104 -1.54 -13.34 -10.16
N LYS A 105 -2.51 -13.01 -11.01
CA LYS A 105 -2.64 -11.64 -11.53
C LYS A 105 -3.17 -10.70 -10.47
N GLU A 106 -2.77 -9.45 -10.56
CA GLU A 106 -3.36 -8.39 -9.76
C GLU A 106 -4.88 -8.34 -9.99
N GLY A 107 -5.67 -8.42 -8.90
CA GLY A 107 -7.13 -8.54 -8.95
C GLY A 107 -7.70 -9.96 -8.90
N GLN A 108 -6.91 -11.01 -9.17
CA GLN A 108 -7.34 -12.42 -9.08
C GLN A 108 -7.18 -13.04 -7.69
N LEU A 109 -6.53 -12.34 -6.75
CA LEU A 109 -6.38 -12.79 -5.35
C LEU A 109 -7.72 -13.13 -4.67
N LYS A 110 -8.85 -12.60 -5.19
CA LYS A 110 -10.18 -12.72 -4.58
C LYS A 110 -10.89 -14.03 -4.91
N VAL A 111 -10.39 -14.83 -5.86
CA VAL A 111 -11.14 -15.95 -6.44
C VAL A 111 -10.42 -17.23 -6.10
N GLU A 112 -10.96 -17.98 -5.12
CA GLU A 112 -10.74 -19.41 -4.83
C GLU A 112 -9.99 -19.75 -3.53
N GLN A 113 -10.62 -19.54 -2.38
CA GLN A 113 -10.45 -20.47 -1.26
C GLN A 113 -11.78 -20.68 -0.54
N HIS A 114 -12.21 -21.95 -0.43
CA HIS A 114 -13.37 -22.31 0.37
C HIS A 114 -13.09 -22.09 1.85
N THR A 115 -14.09 -21.50 2.50
CA THR A 115 -14.21 -21.23 3.93
C THR A 115 -14.09 -22.51 4.75
N GLY A 116 -13.03 -22.60 5.56
CA GLY A 116 -12.98 -23.50 6.72
C GLY A 116 -13.28 -22.68 7.99
N PRO A 117 -14.03 -23.23 8.97
CA PRO A 117 -14.25 -22.56 10.23
C PRO A 117 -12.94 -22.61 11.03
N PHE A 118 -12.48 -21.44 11.48
CA PHE A 118 -11.34 -21.22 12.38
C PHE A 118 -9.94 -21.11 11.74
N GLY A 119 -9.38 -19.90 11.91
CA GLY A 119 -7.97 -19.54 12.09
C GLY A 119 -6.90 -20.31 11.31
N PHE A 120 -6.17 -19.59 10.43
CA PHE A 120 -4.77 -19.71 9.94
C PHE A 120 -4.03 -21.05 9.80
N ASN A 121 -4.41 -22.11 10.50
CA ASN A 121 -3.88 -23.46 10.46
C ASN A 121 -4.26 -24.23 9.19
N LEU A 122 -5.03 -23.62 8.27
CA LEU A 122 -5.36 -24.21 6.97
C LEU A 122 -4.53 -23.64 5.81
N TRP A 123 -3.55 -22.74 6.02
CA TRP A 123 -2.65 -22.36 4.93
C TRP A 123 -1.56 -23.41 4.67
N THR A 124 -1.20 -24.21 5.68
CA THR A 124 -0.26 -25.34 5.53
C THR A 124 -0.92 -26.65 5.10
N ALA A 125 -2.25 -26.76 5.16
CA ALA A 125 -2.92 -28.06 5.01
C ALA A 125 -3.39 -28.40 3.59
N LYS A 126 -3.81 -27.44 2.74
CA LYS A 126 -4.23 -27.78 1.36
C LYS A 126 -4.01 -26.63 0.37
N GLN A 127 -2.89 -26.70 -0.32
CA GLN A 127 -2.67 -25.98 -1.57
C GLN A 127 -3.50 -26.64 -2.70
N LEU A 128 -4.81 -26.48 -2.63
CA LEU A 128 -5.74 -26.84 -3.70
C LEU A 128 -6.69 -25.66 -3.94
N ILE A 129 -6.10 -24.56 -4.40
CA ILE A 129 -6.78 -23.43 -5.04
C ILE A 129 -7.40 -23.98 -6.33
N LYS A 130 -8.61 -24.52 -6.34
CA LYS A 130 -9.20 -25.05 -7.58
C LYS A 130 -9.72 -23.90 -8.44
N ALA A 131 -8.81 -23.29 -9.20
CA ALA A 131 -9.19 -22.44 -10.32
C ALA A 131 -9.85 -23.25 -11.41
N PRO A 132 -10.77 -22.63 -12.19
CA PRO A 132 -11.15 -23.21 -13.46
C PRO A 132 -9.84 -23.53 -14.20
N LEU A 133 -9.75 -24.77 -14.66
CA LEU A 133 -8.63 -25.32 -15.44
C LEU A 133 -8.27 -24.50 -16.69
N LEU A 134 -8.94 -23.38 -16.94
CA LEU A 134 -8.84 -22.54 -18.13
C LEU A 134 -7.40 -22.04 -18.38
N TRP A 135 -6.64 -21.63 -17.37
CA TRP A 135 -5.25 -21.16 -17.58
C TRP A 135 -4.24 -22.30 -17.71
N GLY A 136 -4.43 -23.40 -16.96
CA GLY A 136 -3.64 -24.61 -17.17
C GLY A 136 -3.87 -25.19 -18.57
N TYR A 137 -5.10 -25.10 -19.07
CA TYR A 137 -5.47 -25.51 -20.42
C TYR A 137 -4.99 -24.52 -21.48
N GLU A 138 -4.98 -23.20 -21.25
CA GLU A 138 -4.42 -22.20 -22.18
C GLU A 138 -2.89 -22.26 -22.25
N VAL A 139 -2.20 -22.52 -21.14
CA VAL A 139 -0.74 -22.76 -21.13
C VAL A 139 -0.40 -24.08 -21.81
N VAL A 140 -1.19 -25.14 -21.60
CA VAL A 140 -0.99 -26.43 -22.26
C VAL A 140 -1.37 -26.38 -23.74
N LEU A 141 -2.49 -25.77 -24.12
CA LEU A 141 -2.88 -25.54 -25.52
C LEU A 141 -1.90 -24.60 -26.22
N GLY A 142 -1.48 -23.53 -25.55
CA GLY A 142 -0.50 -22.58 -26.07
C GLY A 142 0.91 -23.16 -26.17
N SER A 143 1.23 -24.22 -25.43
CA SER A 143 2.45 -25.03 -25.65
C SER A 143 2.36 -25.94 -26.87
N VAL A 144 1.14 -26.29 -27.31
CA VAL A 144 0.86 -27.04 -28.55
C VAL A 144 0.72 -26.09 -29.76
N THR A 145 0.29 -24.83 -29.56
CA THR A 145 0.11 -23.81 -30.62
C THR A 145 1.20 -22.73 -30.66
N GLY A 146 2.16 -22.74 -29.73
CA GLY A 146 3.36 -21.88 -29.73
C GLY A 146 3.18 -20.44 -29.23
N THR A 147 2.08 -20.07 -28.58
CA THR A 147 1.71 -18.65 -28.38
C THR A 147 1.11 -18.29 -27.01
N VAL A 148 1.68 -18.73 -25.89
CA VAL A 148 1.40 -18.05 -24.61
C VAL A 148 2.40 -16.91 -24.41
N ASN A 149 2.00 -15.71 -24.82
CA ASN A 149 2.77 -14.50 -24.57
C ASN A 149 2.19 -13.76 -23.34
N ILE A 150 2.98 -13.71 -22.26
CA ILE A 150 2.63 -12.89 -21.10
C ILE A 150 2.94 -11.44 -21.45
N ASN A 151 2.00 -10.53 -21.21
CA ASN A 151 2.29 -9.10 -21.33
C ASN A 151 3.37 -8.71 -20.31
N GLU A 152 4.51 -8.20 -20.77
CA GLU A 152 5.64 -7.93 -19.90
C GLU A 152 5.37 -6.86 -18.83
N ASN A 153 4.41 -5.97 -19.09
CA ASN A 153 4.00 -4.90 -18.18
C ASN A 153 2.87 -5.30 -17.25
N GLU A 154 2.36 -6.53 -17.34
CA GLU A 154 1.34 -7.03 -16.45
C GLU A 154 1.90 -7.29 -15.05
N ASN A 155 1.13 -6.89 -14.03
CA ASN A 155 1.49 -7.09 -12.63
C ASN A 155 1.02 -8.46 -12.13
N PHE A 156 1.96 -9.17 -11.50
CA PHE A 156 1.76 -10.45 -10.85
C PHE A 156 2.09 -10.35 -9.38
N ILE A 157 1.42 -11.15 -8.58
CA ILE A 157 1.59 -11.20 -7.13
C ILE A 157 2.28 -12.51 -6.78
N VAL A 158 3.45 -12.41 -6.15
CA VAL A 158 4.16 -13.53 -5.55
C VAL A 158 3.42 -13.96 -4.28
N VAL A 159 2.62 -15.02 -4.42
CA VAL A 159 1.61 -15.44 -3.43
C VAL A 159 2.26 -15.68 -2.06
N ALA A 160 3.38 -16.40 -2.02
CA ALA A 160 4.07 -16.70 -0.77
C ALA A 160 4.58 -15.44 -0.02
N VAL A 161 5.00 -14.41 -0.77
CA VAL A 161 5.49 -13.16 -0.17
C VAL A 161 4.32 -12.32 0.35
N ALA A 162 3.23 -12.23 -0.42
CA ALA A 162 2.01 -11.56 0.03
C ALA A 162 1.46 -12.20 1.31
N GLN A 163 1.52 -13.53 1.42
CA GLN A 163 1.11 -14.26 2.62
C GLN A 163 2.06 -14.06 3.80
N GLN A 164 3.36 -13.91 3.55
CA GLN A 164 4.33 -13.53 4.59
C GLN A 164 4.06 -12.11 5.12
N HIS A 165 3.74 -11.16 4.23
CA HIS A 165 3.33 -9.82 4.61
C HIS A 165 2.04 -9.85 5.43
N ALA A 166 1.01 -10.60 5.00
CA ALA A 166 -0.23 -10.76 5.74
C ALA A 166 -0.01 -11.28 7.18
N LYS A 167 0.82 -12.33 7.33
CA LYS A 167 1.22 -12.83 8.66
C LYS A 167 1.93 -11.78 9.51
N THR A 168 2.80 -10.98 8.90
CA THR A 168 3.53 -9.93 9.59
C THR A 168 2.58 -8.84 10.07
N ILE A 169 1.64 -8.43 9.20
CA ILE A 169 0.61 -7.45 9.52
C ILE A 169 -0.22 -7.94 10.71
N GLU A 170 -0.79 -9.14 10.64
CA GLU A 170 -1.60 -9.67 11.73
C GLU A 170 -0.84 -9.80 13.05
N ARG A 171 0.42 -10.25 13.01
CA ARG A 171 1.25 -10.31 14.21
C ARG A 171 1.38 -8.93 14.84
N THR A 172 1.70 -7.91 14.05
CA THR A 172 1.82 -6.53 14.55
C THR A 172 0.48 -5.98 15.06
N ILE A 173 -0.64 -6.31 14.42
CA ILE A 173 -1.97 -5.95 14.91
C ILE A 173 -2.27 -6.60 16.26
N MET A 174 -1.87 -7.86 16.47
CA MET A 174 -2.02 -8.54 17.75
C MET A 174 -1.10 -7.94 18.83
N GLU A 175 0.19 -7.79 18.55
CA GLU A 175 1.21 -7.26 19.47
C GLU A 175 0.88 -5.84 19.96
N ARG A 176 0.23 -5.03 19.10
CA ARG A 176 -0.18 -3.66 19.41
C ARG A 176 -1.64 -3.54 19.87
N GLU A 177 -2.33 -4.66 20.05
CA GLU A 177 -3.74 -4.70 20.45
C GLU A 177 -4.64 -3.82 19.56
N LEU A 178 -4.41 -3.86 18.24
CA LEU A 178 -5.13 -3.08 17.23
C LEU A 178 -6.32 -3.83 16.62
N TYR A 179 -6.56 -5.07 17.06
CA TYR A 179 -7.72 -5.86 16.63
C TYR A 179 -9.03 -5.24 17.10
N ASN A 180 -10.10 -5.41 16.32
CA ASN A 180 -11.42 -4.81 16.55
C ASN A 180 -11.44 -3.27 16.68
N LYS A 181 -10.33 -2.58 16.42
CA LYS A 181 -10.26 -1.12 16.36
C LYS A 181 -10.46 -0.65 14.93
N LEU A 182 -11.07 0.52 14.78
CA LEU A 182 -11.20 1.20 13.51
C LEU A 182 -9.90 1.94 13.20
N LEU A 183 -9.21 1.56 12.11
CA LEU A 183 -7.92 2.12 11.72
C LEU A 183 -8.01 2.76 10.35
N GLN A 184 -7.35 3.91 10.15
CA GLN A 184 -7.18 4.45 8.80
C GLN A 184 -6.12 3.66 8.04
N TYR A 185 -6.34 3.49 6.74
CA TYR A 185 -5.36 2.83 5.88
C TYR A 185 -4.01 3.54 5.88
N GLU A 186 -4.00 4.87 5.89
CA GLU A 186 -2.76 5.65 5.90
C GLU A 186 -1.96 5.45 7.18
N ASP A 187 -2.63 5.37 8.34
CA ASP A 187 -1.97 5.07 9.63
C ASP A 187 -1.33 3.68 9.64
N LEU A 188 -1.97 2.71 8.97
CA LEU A 188 -1.41 1.37 8.80
C LEU A 188 -0.18 1.37 7.90
N VAL A 189 -0.23 2.06 6.77
CA VAL A 189 0.92 2.18 5.85
C VAL A 189 2.10 2.84 6.58
N ASP A 190 1.85 3.92 7.31
CA ASP A 190 2.86 4.61 8.12
C ASP A 190 3.44 3.72 9.22
N LEU A 191 2.60 2.93 9.88
CA LEU A 191 3.03 1.95 10.87
C LEU A 191 4.01 0.94 10.26
N PHE A 192 3.66 0.33 9.12
CA PHE A 192 4.49 -0.71 8.51
C PHE A 192 5.76 -0.16 7.87
N ASN A 193 5.72 1.05 7.29
CA ASN A 193 6.92 1.75 6.82
C ASN A 193 7.93 2.04 7.95
N LYS A 194 7.45 2.24 9.19
CA LYS A 194 8.32 2.51 10.36
C LYS A 194 8.81 1.26 11.08
N THR A 195 8.11 0.14 10.94
CA THR A 195 8.33 -1.07 11.76
C THR A 195 8.83 -2.27 10.97
N SER A 196 8.71 -2.22 9.65
CA SER A 196 9.11 -3.30 8.75
C SER A 196 9.56 -2.71 7.40
N SER A 197 10.09 -3.54 6.52
CA SER A 197 10.42 -3.13 5.15
C SER A 197 9.22 -3.15 4.20
N ILE A 198 8.01 -3.47 4.67
CA ILE A 198 6.82 -3.65 3.80
C ILE A 198 6.35 -2.28 3.29
N THR A 199 6.36 -2.13 1.97
CA THR A 199 5.90 -0.92 1.28
C THR A 199 4.38 -0.83 1.21
N ARG A 200 3.83 0.32 0.80
CA ARG A 200 2.40 0.51 0.52
C ARG A 200 1.81 -0.61 -0.36
N HIS A 201 2.47 -0.95 -1.47
CA HIS A 201 2.00 -2.02 -2.35
C HIS A 201 2.08 -3.40 -1.67
N GLY A 202 3.10 -3.64 -0.85
CA GLY A 202 3.19 -4.86 -0.03
C GLY A 202 2.04 -4.97 0.98
N VAL A 203 1.65 -3.85 1.62
CA VAL A 203 0.51 -3.77 2.54
C VAL A 203 -0.79 -4.02 1.78
N GLU A 204 -1.01 -3.38 0.64
CA GLU A 204 -2.25 -3.49 -0.13
C GLU A 204 -2.58 -4.94 -0.52
N GLN A 205 -1.61 -5.67 -1.07
CA GLN A 205 -1.84 -7.07 -1.47
C GLN A 205 -2.04 -7.99 -0.27
N ALA A 206 -1.34 -7.72 0.85
CA ALA A 206 -1.54 -8.45 2.09
C ALA A 206 -2.94 -8.20 2.68
N LEU A 207 -3.45 -6.97 2.62
CA LEU A 207 -4.81 -6.65 3.05
C LEU A 207 -5.86 -7.31 2.16
N ALA A 208 -5.65 -7.37 0.84
CA ALA A 208 -6.55 -8.05 -0.08
C ALA A 208 -6.66 -9.56 0.24
N LEU A 209 -5.55 -10.20 0.61
CA LEU A 209 -5.54 -11.58 1.11
C LEU A 209 -6.32 -11.72 2.41
N LEU A 210 -6.07 -10.87 3.40
CA LEU A 210 -6.76 -10.91 4.68
C LEU A 210 -8.26 -10.65 4.56
N GLU A 211 -8.67 -9.75 3.66
CA GLU A 211 -10.07 -9.49 3.34
C GLU A 211 -10.75 -10.74 2.78
N THR A 212 -10.10 -11.42 1.82
CA THR A 212 -10.59 -12.68 1.23
C THR A 212 -10.71 -13.79 2.28
N CYS A 213 -9.87 -13.77 3.32
CA CYS A 213 -9.94 -14.69 4.45
C CYS A 213 -10.93 -14.27 5.56
N ASN A 214 -11.74 -13.22 5.37
CA ASN A 214 -12.62 -12.64 6.39
C ASN A 214 -11.87 -12.22 7.68
N ARG A 215 -10.60 -11.84 7.55
CA ARG A 215 -9.73 -11.41 8.65
C ARG A 215 -9.67 -9.91 8.84
N LEU A 216 -10.22 -9.16 7.90
CA LEU A 216 -10.50 -7.74 8.06
C LEU A 216 -11.76 -7.34 7.29
N THR A 217 -12.29 -6.19 7.65
CA THR A 217 -13.30 -5.47 6.86
C THR A 217 -12.71 -4.13 6.43
N LYS A 218 -12.90 -3.78 5.17
CA LYS A 218 -12.48 -2.50 4.59
C LYS A 218 -13.72 -1.70 4.19
N GLN A 219 -13.77 -0.42 4.54
CA GLN A 219 -14.86 0.49 4.14
C GLN A 219 -14.34 1.88 3.85
N ILE A 220 -14.91 2.54 2.84
CA ILE A 220 -14.69 3.97 2.59
C ILE A 220 -15.76 4.75 3.34
N ILE A 221 -15.33 5.71 4.16
CA ILE A 221 -16.21 6.65 4.85
C ILE A 221 -15.95 8.03 4.26
N VAL A 222 -17.02 8.71 3.83
CA VAL A 222 -16.96 10.05 3.25
C VAL A 222 -17.49 11.06 4.27
N CYS A 223 -16.63 11.97 4.73
CA CYS A 223 -17.00 13.02 5.67
C CYS A 223 -16.56 14.38 5.12
N GLY A 224 -17.50 15.32 4.99
CA GLY A 224 -17.19 16.69 4.54
C GLY A 224 -16.50 16.78 3.18
N GLY A 225 -16.78 15.84 2.26
CA GLY A 225 -16.17 15.76 0.94
C GLY A 225 -14.82 15.04 0.89
N THR A 226 -14.30 14.57 2.03
CA THR A 226 -13.07 13.77 2.10
C THR A 226 -13.42 12.29 2.23
N SER A 227 -12.86 11.46 1.36
CA SER A 227 -13.03 10.00 1.37
C SER A 227 -11.84 9.34 2.08
N THR A 228 -12.09 8.66 3.19
CA THR A 228 -11.05 7.96 3.96
C THR A 228 -11.32 6.46 3.97
N VAL A 229 -10.26 5.67 3.73
CA VAL A 229 -10.32 4.21 3.77
C VAL A 229 -10.07 3.73 5.19
N PHE A 230 -11.02 3.00 5.74
CA PHE A 230 -10.95 2.38 7.05
C PHE A 230 -10.84 0.88 6.98
N ILE A 231 -10.13 0.33 7.96
CA ILE A 231 -9.86 -1.09 8.09
C ILE A 231 -10.11 -1.48 9.55
N LYS A 232 -10.79 -2.62 9.74
CA LYS A 232 -11.00 -3.23 11.05
C LYS A 232 -10.58 -4.70 10.97
N PHE A 233 -9.59 -5.08 11.76
CA PHE A 233 -9.08 -6.45 11.81
C PHE A 233 -9.89 -7.31 12.78
N ALA A 234 -10.02 -8.60 12.45
CA ALA A 234 -10.58 -9.60 13.34
C ALA A 234 -9.74 -9.78 14.61
N GLY A 235 -10.39 -10.22 15.68
CA GLY A 235 -9.71 -10.70 16.88
C GLY A 235 -9.03 -12.05 16.68
N VAL A 236 -8.31 -12.50 17.71
CA VAL A 236 -7.65 -13.81 17.72
C VAL A 236 -8.71 -14.90 17.53
N ASN A 237 -8.52 -15.73 16.51
CA ASN A 237 -9.42 -16.83 16.15
C ASN A 237 -10.89 -16.43 15.85
N THR A 238 -11.15 -15.15 15.54
CA THR A 238 -12.48 -14.69 15.11
C THR A 238 -12.49 -14.30 13.63
N VAL A 239 -13.70 -14.06 13.11
CA VAL A 239 -13.91 -13.38 11.83
C VAL A 239 -14.00 -11.87 12.06
N ALA A 240 -13.75 -11.09 11.01
CA ALA A 240 -13.86 -9.64 11.06
C ALA A 240 -15.32 -9.21 11.23
N GLN A 241 -15.54 -8.26 12.13
CA GLN A 241 -16.85 -7.66 12.33
C GLN A 241 -17.02 -6.46 11.40
N PRO A 242 -18.26 -6.20 10.93
CA PRO A 242 -18.53 -5.00 10.14
C PRO A 242 -18.23 -3.74 10.95
N ILE A 243 -17.88 -2.67 10.24
CA ILE A 243 -17.74 -1.33 10.83
C ILE A 243 -19.13 -0.82 11.18
N THR A 244 -19.35 -0.56 12.47
CA THR A 244 -20.64 -0.19 13.06
C THR A 244 -21.01 1.26 12.76
N ASN A 245 -22.29 1.58 12.88
CA ASN A 245 -22.76 2.96 12.75
C ASN A 245 -22.22 3.85 13.88
N ILE A 246 -22.06 3.30 15.09
CA ILE A 246 -21.50 4.04 16.23
C ILE A 246 -20.06 4.47 15.91
N GLU A 247 -19.23 3.55 15.41
CA GLU A 247 -17.85 3.87 15.00
C GLU A 247 -17.80 4.96 13.91
N LYS A 248 -18.72 4.91 12.93
CA LYS A 248 -18.85 5.96 11.91
C LYS A 248 -19.24 7.31 12.51
N CYS A 249 -20.23 7.32 13.41
CA CYS A 249 -20.67 8.54 14.09
C CYS A 249 -19.55 9.15 14.94
N ILE A 250 -18.79 8.32 15.66
CA ILE A 250 -17.62 8.78 16.43
C ILE A 250 -16.62 9.46 15.50
N TYR A 251 -16.26 8.82 14.39
CA TYR A 251 -15.34 9.41 13.42
C TYR A 251 -15.86 10.74 12.84
N GLU A 252 -17.13 10.81 12.44
CA GLU A 252 -17.73 12.05 11.92
C GLU A 252 -17.74 13.20 12.95
N LEU A 253 -17.96 12.86 14.23
CA LEU A 253 -17.87 13.80 15.34
C LEU A 253 -16.44 14.29 15.53
N GLU A 254 -15.44 13.40 15.54
CA GLU A 254 -14.02 13.78 15.61
C GLU A 254 -13.60 14.69 14.45
N GLN A 255 -14.05 14.41 13.22
CA GLN A 255 -13.78 15.28 12.07
C GLN A 255 -14.46 16.65 12.21
N SER A 256 -15.69 16.67 12.70
CA SER A 256 -16.41 17.91 12.98
C SER A 256 -15.73 18.73 14.06
N GLU A 257 -15.21 18.08 15.11
CA GLU A 257 -14.43 18.70 16.18
C GLU A 257 -13.14 19.32 15.61
N ASN A 258 -12.37 18.56 14.84
CA ASN A 258 -11.12 19.01 14.23
C ASN A 258 -11.34 20.22 13.30
N ARG A 259 -12.42 20.21 12.51
CA ARG A 259 -12.79 21.36 11.66
C ARG A 259 -13.14 22.58 12.51
N LEU A 260 -13.93 22.39 13.56
CA LEU A 260 -14.33 23.48 14.45
C LEU A 260 -13.12 24.08 15.19
N MET A 261 -12.15 23.24 15.58
CA MET A 261 -10.89 23.68 16.17
C MET A 261 -10.06 24.53 15.18
N LYS A 262 -9.89 24.08 13.94
CA LYS A 262 -9.20 24.86 12.88
C LYS A 262 -9.87 26.20 12.63
N ASP A 263 -11.20 26.22 12.60
CA ASP A 263 -12.00 27.44 12.47
C ASP A 263 -11.79 28.41 13.64
N ILE A 264 -11.75 27.91 14.87
CA ILE A 264 -11.48 28.72 16.07
C ILE A 264 -10.09 29.34 15.94
N THR A 265 -9.05 28.54 15.68
CA THR A 265 -7.68 29.03 15.50
C THR A 265 -7.58 30.11 14.42
N THR A 266 -8.27 29.93 13.29
CA THR A 266 -8.30 30.90 12.19
C THR A 266 -8.97 32.21 12.61
N VAL A 267 -10.10 32.15 13.33
CA VAL A 267 -10.79 33.34 13.83
C VAL A 267 -9.93 34.07 14.87
N GLU A 268 -9.23 33.35 15.74
CA GLU A 268 -8.31 33.92 16.73
C GLU A 268 -7.13 34.64 16.07
N GLN A 269 -6.52 34.03 15.05
CA GLN A 269 -5.47 34.67 14.25
C GLN A 269 -5.97 35.96 13.59
N ASN A 270 -7.16 35.93 12.98
CA ASN A 270 -7.79 37.10 12.38
C ASN A 270 -8.08 38.21 13.42
N ILE A 271 -8.46 37.85 14.65
CA ILE A 271 -8.66 38.79 15.76
C ILE A 271 -7.35 39.46 16.14
N SER A 272 -6.25 38.69 16.25
CA SER A 272 -4.92 39.22 16.53
C SER A 272 -4.42 40.16 15.44
N GLN A 273 -4.56 39.78 14.17
CA GLN A 273 -4.20 40.65 13.03
C GLN A 273 -5.03 41.94 13.03
N THR A 274 -6.34 41.83 13.25
CA THR A 274 -7.24 42.99 13.38
C THR A 274 -6.79 43.92 14.51
N MET A 275 -6.30 43.37 15.63
CA MET A 275 -5.76 44.18 16.73
C MET A 275 -4.45 44.87 16.39
N ASN A 276 -3.58 44.26 15.60
CA ASN A 276 -2.37 44.91 15.12
C ASN A 276 -2.72 46.11 14.22
N MET A 277 -3.66 45.94 13.28
CA MET A 277 -4.15 47.06 12.46
C MET A 277 -4.76 48.19 13.30
N VAL A 278 -5.50 47.86 14.38
CA VAL A 278 -6.02 48.89 15.30
C VAL A 278 -4.88 49.69 15.93
N ARG A 279 -3.81 49.02 16.39
CA ARG A 279 -2.64 49.69 16.97
C ARG A 279 -1.97 50.61 15.96
N GLU A 280 -1.76 50.14 14.73
CA GLU A 280 -1.22 50.94 13.62
C GLU A 280 -2.09 52.17 13.31
N TYR A 281 -3.41 52.01 13.19
CA TYR A 281 -4.29 53.16 12.94
C TYR A 281 -4.34 54.15 14.12
N ILE A 282 -4.09 53.69 15.35
CA ILE A 282 -3.97 54.58 16.51
C ILE A 282 -2.64 55.34 16.46
N THR A 283 -1.52 54.68 16.13
CA THR A 283 -0.21 55.34 15.99
C THR A 283 -0.21 56.36 14.86
N ASP A 284 -0.94 56.08 13.77
CA ASP A 284 -1.07 56.98 12.61
C ASP A 284 -2.09 58.11 12.82
N GLY A 285 -2.73 58.21 14.00
CA GLY A 285 -3.76 59.22 14.29
C GLY A 285 -5.10 59.01 13.58
N ARG A 286 -5.28 57.91 12.82
CA ARG A 286 -6.47 57.58 12.03
C ARG A 286 -7.58 56.93 12.89
N LYS A 287 -8.10 57.69 13.86
CA LYS A 287 -9.06 57.22 14.88
C LYS A 287 -10.34 56.58 14.34
N GLN A 288 -10.87 57.05 13.20
CA GLN A 288 -12.08 56.49 12.60
C GLN A 288 -11.87 55.06 12.08
N MET A 289 -10.71 54.80 11.45
CA MET A 289 -10.35 53.47 10.96
C MET A 289 -10.11 52.51 12.14
N ALA A 290 -9.41 52.94 13.18
CA ALA A 290 -9.25 52.17 14.42
C ALA A 290 -10.61 51.74 15.03
N LYS A 291 -11.59 52.66 15.07
CA LYS A 291 -12.94 52.36 15.56
C LYS A 291 -13.67 51.32 14.72
N THR A 292 -13.52 51.35 13.39
CA THR A 292 -14.10 50.35 12.47
C THR A 292 -13.51 48.96 12.73
N TYR A 293 -12.19 48.85 12.85
CA TYR A 293 -11.54 47.56 13.13
C TYR A 293 -11.85 47.05 14.55
N LEU A 294 -12.05 47.93 15.55
CA LEU A 294 -12.55 47.52 16.87
C LEU A 294 -13.97 46.93 16.83
N LYS A 295 -14.87 47.48 16.01
CA LYS A 295 -16.21 46.90 15.78
C LYS A 295 -16.10 45.53 15.12
N LYS A 296 -15.27 45.40 14.08
CA LYS A 296 -14.99 44.11 13.41
C LYS A 296 -14.47 43.07 14.41
N LYS A 297 -13.52 43.44 15.26
CA LYS A 297 -13.01 42.57 16.34
C LYS A 297 -14.12 42.09 17.27
N LYS A 298 -14.96 43.00 17.78
CA LYS A 298 -16.04 42.65 18.71
C LYS A 298 -17.00 41.64 18.08
N TYR A 299 -17.31 41.80 16.79
CA TYR A 299 -18.12 40.87 16.04
C TYR A 299 -17.43 39.50 15.88
N SER A 300 -16.18 39.47 15.42
CA SER A 300 -15.41 38.23 15.29
C SER A 300 -15.25 37.48 16.61
N LYS A 301 -15.04 38.19 17.73
CA LYS A 301 -14.96 37.58 19.07
C LYS A 301 -16.29 36.96 19.51
N LYS A 302 -17.42 37.54 19.12
CA LYS A 302 -18.75 36.95 19.37
C LYS A 302 -18.94 35.66 18.57
N ILE A 303 -18.49 35.61 17.31
CA ILE A 303 -18.52 34.38 16.49
C ILE A 303 -17.61 33.31 17.11
N CYS A 304 -16.39 33.68 17.49
CA CYS A 304 -15.43 32.79 18.14
C CYS A 304 -16.02 32.14 19.40
N ASN A 305 -16.63 32.94 20.29
CA ASN A 305 -17.25 32.43 21.50
C ASN A 305 -18.40 31.45 21.20
N LYS A 306 -19.23 31.72 20.20
CA LYS A 306 -20.29 30.77 19.78
C LYS A 306 -19.70 29.44 19.31
N LYS A 307 -18.65 29.48 18.48
CA LYS A 307 -17.96 28.27 18.00
C LYS A 307 -17.30 27.50 19.15
N LEU A 308 -16.69 28.21 20.10
CA LEU A 308 -16.10 27.61 21.30
C LEU A 308 -17.14 26.92 22.18
N THR A 309 -18.33 27.52 22.35
CA THR A 309 -19.43 26.88 23.09
C THR A 309 -19.88 25.60 22.39
N LEU A 310 -20.09 25.65 21.07
CA LEU A 310 -20.46 24.46 20.27
C LEU A 310 -19.41 23.34 20.39
N TRP A 311 -18.12 23.70 20.32
CA TRP A 311 -17.02 22.74 20.48
C TRP A 311 -17.04 22.07 21.85
N LYS A 312 -17.21 22.84 22.93
CA LYS A 312 -17.34 22.31 24.29
C LYS A 312 -18.54 21.37 24.43
N THR A 313 -19.65 21.68 23.75
CA THR A 313 -20.83 20.81 23.73
C THR A 313 -20.53 19.49 23.02
N CYS A 314 -19.93 19.52 21.81
CA CYS A 314 -19.55 18.30 21.08
C CYS A 314 -18.62 17.40 21.91
N ARG A 315 -17.64 17.99 22.60
CA ARG A 315 -16.69 17.24 23.44
C ARG A 315 -17.29 16.70 24.73
N GLY A 316 -18.40 17.28 25.22
CA GLY A 316 -19.12 16.75 26.38
C GLY A 316 -20.00 15.53 26.08
N PHE A 317 -20.18 15.19 24.80
CA PHE A 317 -20.95 14.02 24.34
C PHE A 317 -20.06 12.85 23.89
N CYS A 318 -18.74 13.05 23.79
CA CYS A 318 -17.74 12.00 23.52
C CYS A 318 -17.19 11.47 24.85
#